data_AF-A0A1F4X4Q5-F1
#
_entry.id   AF-A0A1F4X4Q5-F1
#
_cell.length_a   1.000
_cell.length_b   1.000
_cell.length_c   1.000
_cell.angle_alpha   90.00
_cell.angle_beta   90.00
_cell.angle_gamma   90.00
#
_symmetry.space_group_name_H-M   'P 1'
#
loop_
_entity.id
_entity.type
_entity.pdbx_description
1 polymer ?
#
loop_
_entity_poly.entity_id
_entity_poly.type
_entity_poly.pdbx_seq_one_letter_code
_entity_poly.pdbx_strand_id
1 'polypeptide(L)'
;MPEKLLRFSFKFLAVSAPLALLWFWKLQGYYEKLFIAVVGFLSVIFRTNLHLPIPAAFFHNLIPFTSLILISAPKLKVRVIWLLLVGWLILLAEHLFLSLILFLLLNLWKVGDSLYNWLFTPLSVVSGAFPFFLWILLMRMEISQLFLPKPYSSSPR
;
A
#
# COMPACT_ATOMS: atom_id res chain seq x y z
N MET A 1 26.07 0.87 -10.26
CA MET A 1 24.87 0.37 -9.54
C MET A 1 24.58 1.12 -8.24
N PRO A 2 25.53 1.33 -7.29
CA PRO A 2 25.23 1.98 -6.00
C PRO A 2 24.75 3.42 -6.14
N GLU A 3 25.30 4.19 -7.09
CA GLU A 3 24.89 5.59 -7.32
C GLU A 3 23.45 5.73 -7.83
N LYS A 4 22.97 4.78 -8.65
CA LYS A 4 21.58 4.76 -9.12
C LYS A 4 20.62 4.44 -7.97
N LEU A 5 21.01 3.50 -7.10
CA LEU A 5 20.25 3.13 -5.91
C LEU A 5 20.17 4.29 -4.92
N LEU A 6 21.29 4.98 -4.68
CA LEU A 6 21.34 6.18 -3.83
C LEU A 6 20.41 7.30 -4.37
N ARG A 7 20.47 7.59 -5.68
CA ARG A 7 19.57 8.57 -6.31
C ARG A 7 18.09 8.17 -6.20
N PHE A 8 17.78 6.87 -6.31
CA PHE A 8 16.44 6.36 -6.11
C PHE A 8 15.98 6.56 -4.66
N SER A 9 16.81 6.19 -3.67
CA SER A 9 16.52 6.38 -2.25
C SER A 9 16.26 7.85 -1.90
N PHE A 10 17.06 8.77 -2.43
CA PHE A 10 16.82 10.21 -2.22
C PHE A 10 15.49 10.68 -2.81
N LYS A 11 15.15 10.26 -4.04
CA LYS A 11 13.85 10.57 -4.63
C LYS A 11 12.70 9.98 -3.83
N PHE A 12 12.89 8.77 -3.32
CA PHE A 12 11.92 8.11 -2.47
C PHE A 12 11.67 8.88 -1.20
N LEU A 13 12.71 9.30 -0.49
CA LEU A 13 12.58 10.12 0.70
C LEU A 13 11.92 11.48 0.39
N ALA A 14 12.34 12.15 -0.69
CA ALA A 14 11.82 13.46 -1.07
C ALA A 14 10.33 13.44 -1.43
N VAL A 15 9.82 12.33 -2.00
CA VAL A 15 8.39 12.16 -2.32
C VAL A 15 7.61 11.62 -1.12
N SER A 16 8.20 10.72 -0.34
CA SER A 16 7.53 10.10 0.81
C SER A 16 7.34 11.07 1.97
N ALA A 17 8.31 11.95 2.24
CA ALA A 17 8.23 12.92 3.34
C ALA A 17 7.00 13.84 3.28
N PRO A 18 6.71 14.54 2.15
CA PRO A 18 5.51 15.35 2.06
C PRO A 18 4.22 14.52 2.09
N LEU A 19 4.23 13.31 1.51
CA LEU A 19 3.08 12.40 1.59
C LEU A 19 2.81 11.93 3.03
N ALA A 20 3.86 11.63 3.80
CA ALA A 20 3.75 11.30 5.21
C ALA A 20 3.23 12.48 6.03
N LEU A 21 3.69 13.70 5.74
CA LEU A 21 3.19 14.90 6.42
C LEU A 21 1.70 15.13 6.12
N LEU A 22 1.28 14.97 4.86
CA LEU A 22 -0.14 15.00 4.49
C LEU A 22 -0.93 13.87 5.16
N TRP A 23 -0.31 12.69 5.28
CA TRP A 23 -0.87 11.51 5.96
C TRP A 23 -1.25 11.83 7.40
N PHE A 24 -0.27 12.26 8.20
CA PHE A 24 -0.46 12.57 9.61
C PHE A 24 -1.31 13.82 9.87
N TRP A 25 -1.41 14.73 8.89
CA TRP A 25 -2.20 15.94 9.10
C TRP A 25 -3.72 15.68 9.02
N LYS A 26 -4.20 15.04 7.95
CA LYS A 26 -5.64 14.81 7.74
C LYS A 26 -6.00 13.51 7.02
N LEU A 27 -5.12 13.00 6.16
CA LEU A 27 -5.44 11.85 5.30
C LEU A 27 -5.69 10.57 6.11
N GLN A 28 -5.00 10.38 7.24
CA GLN A 28 -5.27 9.25 8.14
C GLN A 28 -6.75 9.23 8.57
N GLY A 29 -7.27 10.35 9.07
CA GLY A 29 -8.66 10.43 9.51
C GLY A 29 -9.68 10.27 8.38
N TYR A 30 -9.38 10.74 7.16
CA TYR A 30 -10.24 10.48 6.01
C TYR A 30 -10.24 9.00 5.62
N TYR A 31 -9.08 8.36 5.66
CA TYR A 31 -8.96 6.96 5.32
C TYR A 31 -9.61 6.06 6.37
N GLU A 32 -9.49 6.37 7.67
CA GLU A 32 -10.22 5.68 8.74
C GLU A 32 -11.74 5.77 8.53
N LYS A 33 -12.26 6.96 8.20
CA LYS A 33 -13.69 7.14 7.87
C LYS A 33 -14.11 6.32 6.66
N LEU A 34 -13.29 6.28 5.61
CA LEU A 34 -13.54 5.45 4.44
C LEU A 34 -13.58 3.98 4.82
N PHE A 35 -12.62 3.51 5.61
CA PHE A 35 -12.56 2.12 6.08
C PHE A 35 -13.81 1.75 6.88
N ILE A 36 -14.21 2.58 7.86
CA ILE A 36 -15.42 2.36 8.65
C ILE A 36 -16.66 2.35 7.76
N ALA A 37 -16.77 3.27 6.80
CA ALA A 37 -17.89 3.31 5.87
C ALA A 37 -17.98 2.04 5.02
N VAL A 38 -16.84 1.53 4.53
CA VAL A 38 -16.78 0.27 3.77
C VAL A 38 -17.15 -0.93 4.64
N VAL A 39 -16.61 -1.04 5.85
CA VAL A 39 -16.97 -2.12 6.79
C VAL A 39 -18.47 -2.07 7.13
N GLY A 40 -19.02 -0.89 7.38
CA GLY A 40 -20.45 -0.70 7.64
C GLY A 40 -21.31 -1.09 6.44
N PHE A 41 -20.90 -0.71 5.22
CA PHE A 41 -21.58 -1.11 3.99
C PHE A 41 -21.56 -2.63 3.79
N LEU A 42 -20.42 -3.29 4.02
CA LEU A 42 -20.31 -4.75 3.95
C LEU A 42 -21.18 -5.43 5.03
N SER A 43 -21.23 -4.87 6.24
CA SER A 43 -22.10 -5.34 7.34
C SER A 43 -23.56 -5.39 6.91
N VAL A 44 -24.04 -4.33 6.25
CA VAL A 44 -25.41 -4.25 5.71
C VAL A 44 -25.64 -5.29 4.62
N ILE A 45 -24.71 -5.42 3.66
CA ILE A 45 -24.84 -6.39 2.56
C ILE A 45 -24.92 -7.82 3.08
N PHE A 46 -24.02 -8.18 4.00
CA PHE A 46 -23.93 -9.54 4.52
C PHE A 46 -24.89 -9.82 5.68
N ARG A 47 -25.71 -8.83 6.09
CA ARG A 47 -26.62 -8.91 7.25
C ARG A 47 -25.89 -9.36 8.53
N THR A 48 -24.71 -8.82 8.76
CA THR A 48 -23.87 -9.10 9.93
C THR A 48 -23.56 -7.80 10.67
N ASN A 49 -23.23 -7.88 11.96
CA ASN A 49 -22.69 -6.75 12.72
C ASN A 49 -21.16 -6.87 12.77
N LEU A 50 -20.48 -6.56 11.66
CA LEU A 50 -19.02 -6.60 11.59
C LEU A 50 -18.44 -5.33 12.19
N HIS A 51 -17.76 -5.49 13.33
CA HIS A 51 -16.88 -4.45 13.89
C HIS A 51 -15.44 -4.92 13.76
N LEU A 52 -14.82 -4.56 12.64
CA LEU A 52 -13.42 -4.88 12.40
C LEU A 52 -12.52 -3.91 13.17
N PRO A 53 -11.46 -4.40 13.84
CA PRO A 53 -10.46 -3.52 14.43
C PRO A 53 -9.82 -2.68 13.32
N ILE A 54 -9.45 -1.44 13.62
CA ILE A 54 -8.73 -0.54 12.71
C ILE A 54 -7.23 -0.80 12.92
N PRO A 55 -6.54 -1.54 12.04
CA PRO A 55 -5.15 -1.87 12.28
C PRO A 55 -4.23 -0.72 11.84
N ALA A 56 -4.13 0.33 12.66
CA ALA A 56 -3.33 1.54 12.40
C ALA A 56 -1.92 1.26 11.82
N ALA A 57 -1.32 0.12 12.19
CA ALA A 57 -0.04 -0.34 11.68
C ALA A 57 0.01 -0.58 10.15
N PHE A 58 -1.08 -1.02 9.52
CA PHE A 58 -1.11 -1.34 8.08
C PHE A 58 -1.42 -0.10 7.21
N PHE A 59 -2.10 0.90 7.77
CA PHE A 59 -2.51 2.12 7.06
C PHE A 59 -1.37 2.89 6.39
N HIS A 60 -0.15 2.77 6.92
CA HIS A 60 1.03 3.44 6.37
C HIS A 60 1.45 2.92 4.98
N ASN A 61 0.91 1.80 4.51
CA ASN A 61 1.23 1.17 3.22
C ASN A 61 0.93 2.04 1.98
N LEU A 62 0.03 3.02 2.11
CA LEU A 62 -0.31 3.94 1.02
C LEU A 62 0.82 4.89 0.65
N ILE A 63 1.60 5.34 1.64
CA ILE A 63 2.71 6.28 1.44
C ILE A 63 3.82 5.65 0.58
N PRO A 64 4.41 4.49 0.94
CA PRO A 64 5.46 3.88 0.14
C PRO A 64 4.92 3.48 -1.24
N PHE A 65 3.71 2.94 -1.35
CA PHE A 65 3.13 2.59 -2.65
C PHE A 65 3.00 3.82 -3.57
N THR A 66 2.36 4.89 -3.08
CA THR A 66 2.16 6.11 -3.87
C THR A 66 3.49 6.73 -4.28
N SER A 67 4.45 6.76 -3.35
CA SER A 67 5.80 7.28 -3.61
C SER A 67 6.51 6.49 -4.72
N LEU A 68 6.47 5.16 -4.66
CA LEU A 68 7.08 4.29 -5.66
C LEU A 68 6.49 4.51 -7.06
N ILE A 69 5.17 4.66 -7.17
CA ILE A 69 4.49 4.95 -8.45
C ILE A 69 4.92 6.31 -9.00
N LEU A 70 4.91 7.36 -8.18
CA LEU A 70 5.26 8.72 -8.61
C LEU A 70 6.71 8.84 -9.07
N ILE A 71 7.65 8.15 -8.41
CA ILE A 71 9.07 8.17 -8.80
C ILE A 71 9.30 7.40 -10.09
N SER A 72 8.53 6.32 -10.31
CA SER A 72 8.66 5.48 -11.48
C SER A 72 8.04 6.10 -12.73
N ALA A 73 6.95 6.85 -12.56
CA ALA A 73 6.30 7.59 -13.63
C ALA A 73 6.04 9.05 -13.20
N PRO A 74 7.06 9.93 -13.28
CA PRO A 74 6.96 11.31 -12.81
C PRO A 74 5.94 12.16 -13.58
N LYS A 75 5.51 11.70 -14.77
CA LYS A 75 4.41 12.32 -15.51
C LYS A 75 3.11 11.62 -15.14
N LEU A 76 2.22 12.34 -14.46
CA LEU A 76 0.84 11.93 -14.20
C LEU A 76 0.08 11.81 -15.53
N LYS A 77 0.08 10.61 -16.09
CA LYS A 77 -0.79 10.22 -17.21
C LYS A 77 -2.04 9.56 -16.65
N VAL A 78 -3.11 9.55 -17.44
CA VAL A 78 -4.36 8.82 -17.13
C VAL A 78 -4.07 7.38 -16.67
N ARG A 79 -3.13 6.69 -17.33
CA ARG A 79 -2.67 5.35 -16.94
C ARG A 79 -2.10 5.30 -15.51
N VAL A 80 -1.27 6.27 -15.11
CA VAL A 80 -0.65 6.31 -13.77
C VAL A 80 -1.71 6.56 -12.69
N ILE A 81 -2.68 7.43 -12.98
CA ILE A 81 -3.82 7.69 -12.09
C ILE A 81 -4.63 6.40 -11.90
N TRP A 82 -4.91 5.67 -12.98
CA TRP A 82 -5.58 4.37 -12.90
C TRP A 82 -4.79 3.34 -12.08
N LEU A 83 -3.47 3.26 -12.24
CA LEU A 83 -2.63 2.37 -11.45
C LEU A 83 -2.61 2.73 -9.97
N LEU A 84 -2.60 4.03 -9.63
CA LEU A 84 -2.74 4.50 -8.26
C LEU A 84 -4.09 4.10 -7.67
N LEU A 85 -5.19 4.35 -8.39
CA LEU A 85 -6.53 3.99 -7.94
C LEU A 85 -6.67 2.49 -7.71
N VAL A 86 -6.25 1.66 -8.67
CA VAL A 86 -6.29 0.21 -8.56
C VAL A 86 -5.42 -0.27 -7.39
N GLY A 87 -4.21 0.28 -7.26
CA GLY A 87 -3.33 -0.07 -6.16
C GLY A 87 -3.90 0.30 -4.80
N TRP A 88 -4.50 1.47 -4.65
CA TRP A 88 -5.16 1.89 -3.42
C TRP A 88 -6.36 1.01 -3.07
N LEU A 89 -7.14 0.56 -4.05
CA LEU A 89 -8.23 -0.40 -3.84
C LEU A 89 -7.70 -1.75 -3.34
N ILE A 90 -6.60 -2.24 -3.93
CA ILE A 90 -5.96 -3.49 -3.52
C ILE A 90 -5.42 -3.38 -2.08
N LEU A 91 -4.76 -2.27 -1.73
CA LEU A 91 -4.30 -2.01 -0.35
C LEU A 91 -5.47 -1.93 0.63
N LEU A 92 -6.58 -1.28 0.25
CA LEU A 92 -7.77 -1.23 1.09
C LEU A 92 -8.36 -2.64 1.31
N ALA A 93 -8.43 -3.46 0.27
CA ALA A 93 -8.88 -4.84 0.36
C ALA A 93 -7.96 -5.70 1.26
N GLU A 94 -6.64 -5.53 1.13
CA GLU A 94 -5.65 -6.16 2.01
C GLU A 94 -5.89 -5.78 3.48
N HIS A 95 -6.07 -4.48 3.78
CA HIS A 95 -6.35 -4.04 5.14
C HIS A 95 -7.65 -4.63 5.70
N LEU A 96 -8.72 -4.69 4.89
CA LEU A 96 -9.98 -5.33 5.29
C LEU A 96 -9.78 -6.81 5.61
N PHE A 97 -9.02 -7.51 4.76
CA PHE A 97 -8.75 -8.94 4.94
C PHE A 97 -7.91 -9.22 6.19
N LEU A 98 -6.84 -8.43 6.42
CA LEU A 98 -6.01 -8.54 7.62
C LEU A 98 -6.82 -8.23 8.89
N SER A 99 -7.65 -7.19 8.85
CA SER A 99 -8.53 -6.82 9.97
C SER A 99 -9.54 -7.93 10.28
N LEU A 100 -10.09 -8.57 9.24
CA LEU A 100 -10.97 -9.72 9.38
C LEU A 100 -10.25 -10.91 10.01
N ILE A 101 -9.04 -11.24 9.56
CA ILE A 101 -8.24 -12.32 10.17
C ILE A 101 -8.01 -12.05 11.66
N LEU A 102 -7.57 -10.83 12.01
CA LEU A 102 -7.32 -10.45 13.40
C LEU A 102 -8.60 -10.54 14.24
N PHE A 103 -9.74 -10.10 13.69
CA PHE A 103 -11.04 -10.22 14.33
C PHE A 103 -11.42 -11.69 14.58
N LEU A 104 -11.27 -12.57 13.57
CA LEU A 104 -11.59 -13.99 13.70
C LEU A 104 -10.73 -14.67 14.79
N LEU A 105 -9.44 -14.35 14.83
CA LEU A 105 -8.50 -14.91 15.80
C LEU A 105 -8.83 -14.48 17.24
N LEU A 106 -9.07 -13.17 17.45
CA LEU A 106 -9.32 -12.61 18.78
C LEU A 106 -10.71 -12.95 19.31
N ASN A 107 -11.76 -12.70 18.51
CA ASN A 107 -13.14 -12.77 18.99
C ASN A 107 -13.78 -14.15 18.82
N LEU A 108 -13.53 -14.84 17.70
CA LEU A 108 -14.21 -16.09 17.39
C LEU A 108 -13.46 -17.31 17.93
N TRP A 109 -12.14 -17.32 17.81
CA TRP A 109 -11.32 -18.44 18.27
C TRP A 109 -10.74 -18.25 19.68
N LYS A 110 -10.96 -17.08 20.31
CA LYS A 110 -10.47 -16.74 21.67
C LYS A 110 -9.00 -17.12 21.86
N VAL A 111 -8.21 -16.92 20.81
CA VAL A 111 -6.81 -17.33 20.81
C VAL A 111 -6.07 -16.46 21.82
N GLY A 112 -5.31 -17.09 22.72
CA GLY A 112 -4.57 -16.38 23.76
C GLY A 112 -3.59 -15.35 23.17
N ASP A 113 -3.33 -14.29 23.94
CA ASP A 113 -2.53 -13.12 23.53
C ASP A 113 -1.16 -13.49 22.94
N SER A 114 -0.57 -14.62 23.36
CA SER A 114 0.73 -15.09 22.84
C SER A 114 0.68 -15.46 21.36
N LEU A 115 -0.37 -16.17 20.92
CA LEU A 115 -0.51 -16.62 19.53
C LEU A 115 -1.02 -15.48 18.63
N TYR A 116 -1.83 -14.57 19.19
CA TYR A 116 -2.19 -13.31 18.54
C TYR A 116 -0.94 -12.49 18.21
N ASN A 117 -0.08 -12.23 19.19
CA ASN A 117 1.17 -11.48 18.99
C ASN A 117 2.12 -12.21 18.04
N TRP A 118 2.15 -13.55 18.10
CA TRP A 118 2.95 -14.38 17.21
C TRP A 118 2.49 -14.31 15.74
N LEU A 119 1.18 -14.21 15.47
CA LEU A 119 0.63 -14.05 14.11
C LEU A 119 0.64 -12.60 13.62
N PHE A 120 0.42 -11.63 14.53
CA PHE A 120 0.42 -10.21 14.19
C PHE A 120 1.75 -9.77 13.59
N THR A 121 2.87 -10.24 14.17
CA THR A 121 4.22 -9.87 13.73
C THR A 121 4.48 -10.25 12.26
N PRO A 122 4.37 -11.52 11.81
CA PRO A 122 4.58 -11.87 10.41
C PRO A 122 3.54 -11.22 9.48
N LEU A 123 2.28 -11.08 9.91
CA LEU A 123 1.27 -10.35 9.11
C LEU A 123 1.68 -8.89 8.89
N SER A 124 2.24 -8.24 9.91
CA SER A 124 2.74 -6.86 9.79
C SER A 124 3.94 -6.72 8.87
N VAL A 125 4.85 -7.69 8.87
CA VAL A 125 6.00 -7.72 7.94
C VAL A 125 5.52 -7.94 6.51
N VAL A 126 4.62 -8.90 6.28
CA VAL A 126 4.03 -9.17 4.96
C VAL A 126 3.30 -7.94 4.44
N SER A 127 2.48 -7.32 5.30
CA SER A 127 1.75 -6.11 4.96
C SER A 127 2.68 -4.94 4.64
N GLY A 128 3.74 -4.73 5.44
CA GLY A 128 4.73 -3.68 5.17
C GLY A 128 5.51 -3.88 3.88
N ALA A 129 5.72 -5.12 3.44
CA ALA A 129 6.35 -5.43 2.16
C ALA A 129 5.38 -5.38 0.97
N PHE A 130 4.08 -5.49 1.20
CA PHE A 130 3.05 -5.57 0.18
C PHE A 130 3.03 -4.37 -0.80
N PRO A 131 3.21 -3.11 -0.37
CA PRO A 131 3.39 -1.96 -1.26
C PRO A 131 4.48 -2.13 -2.32
N PHE A 132 5.60 -2.75 -1.96
CA PHE A 132 6.72 -2.98 -2.87
C PHE A 132 6.37 -4.04 -3.91
N PHE A 133 5.78 -5.16 -3.48
CA PHE A 133 5.32 -6.20 -4.40
C PHE A 133 4.26 -5.69 -5.37
N LEU A 134 3.28 -4.94 -4.86
CA LEU A 134 2.22 -4.35 -5.65
C LEU A 134 2.77 -3.35 -6.67
N TRP A 135 3.74 -2.52 -6.26
CA TRP A 135 4.44 -1.63 -7.16
C TRP A 135 5.18 -2.39 -8.28
N ILE A 136 5.93 -3.44 -7.95
CA ILE A 136 6.63 -4.27 -8.94
C ILE A 136 5.64 -4.86 -9.95
N LEU A 137 4.51 -5.39 -9.47
CA LEU A 137 3.47 -6.00 -10.29
C LEU A 137 2.87 -4.98 -11.28
N LEU A 138 2.52 -3.78 -10.78
CA LEU A 138 1.81 -2.75 -11.54
C LEU A 138 2.72 -1.95 -12.49
N MET A 139 3.99 -1.74 -12.11
CA MET A 139 4.94 -0.91 -12.86
C MET A 139 6.05 -1.71 -13.53
N ARG A 140 5.89 -3.03 -13.73
CA ARG A 140 6.96 -3.91 -14.24
C ARG A 140 7.68 -3.39 -15.49
N MET A 141 6.96 -2.74 -16.40
CA MET A 141 7.53 -2.22 -17.66
C MET A 141 8.28 -0.90 -17.46
N GLU A 142 7.81 -0.07 -16.56
CA GLU A 142 8.43 1.21 -16.19
C GLU A 142 9.66 0.98 -15.30
N ILE A 143 9.61 -0.03 -14.43
CA ILE A 143 10.72 -0.47 -13.58
C ILE A 143 11.88 -0.98 -14.42
N SER A 144 11.61 -1.79 -15.44
CA SER A 144 12.68 -2.27 -16.32
C SER A 144 13.42 -1.10 -16.99
N GLN A 145 12.72 -0.02 -17.35
CA GLN A 145 13.31 1.19 -17.91
C GLN A 145 14.09 2.06 -16.90
N LEU A 146 13.84 1.93 -15.59
CA LEU A 146 14.60 2.62 -14.54
C LEU A 146 15.99 1.99 -14.34
N PHE A 147 16.10 0.67 -14.52
CA PHE A 147 17.31 -0.09 -14.22
C PHE A 147 18.10 -0.49 -15.47
N LEU A 148 17.43 -0.71 -16.60
CA LEU A 148 18.08 -1.04 -17.88
C LEU A 148 18.40 0.23 -18.68
N PRO A 149 19.55 0.29 -19.35
CA PRO A 149 19.83 1.37 -20.30
C PRO A 149 18.76 1.36 -21.39
N LYS A 150 18.24 2.54 -21.75
CA LYS A 150 17.39 2.66 -22.94
C LYS A 150 18.16 2.05 -24.12
N PRO A 151 17.56 1.17 -24.92
CA PRO A 151 18.21 0.75 -26.16
C PRO A 151 18.52 2.04 -26.92
N TYR A 152 19.79 2.24 -27.26
CA TYR A 152 20.20 3.31 -28.16
C TYR A 152 19.27 3.21 -29.35
N SER A 153 18.41 4.21 -29.54
CA SER A 153 17.73 4.37 -30.80
C SER A 153 18.85 4.56 -31.81
N SER A 154 19.16 3.52 -32.56
CA SER A 154 19.80 3.66 -33.85
C SER A 154 18.91 4.61 -34.64
N SER A 155 19.30 5.88 -34.70
CA SER A 155 18.86 6.77 -35.75
C SER A 155 19.43 6.20 -37.04
N PRO A 156 18.61 5.92 -38.06
CA PRO A 156 19.01 6.12 -39.42
C PRO A 156 18.54 7.52 -39.85
N ARG A 157 19.42 8.14 -40.62
CA ARG A 157 19.27 9.43 -41.28
C ARG A 157 18.05 9.50 -42.19
#